data_AF-A0A2V9V9V7-F1
#
_entry.id   AF-A0A2V9V9V7-F1
#
_cell.length_a   1.000
_cell.length_b   1.000
_cell.length_c   1.000
_cell.angle_alpha   90.00
_cell.angle_beta   90.00
_cell.angle_gamma   90.00
#
_symmetry.space_group_name_H-M   'P 1'
#
loop_
_entity.id
_entity.type
_entity.pdbx_description
1 polymer ?
#
loop_
_entity_poly.entity_id
_entity_poly.type
_entity_poly.pdbx_seq_one_letter_code
_entity_poly.pdbx_strand_id
1 'polypeptide(L)'
;SRAASIIRRHRLAERLFTDSLAMDSESEIEQQACKFEHILSPGATDKICSFLGHPRTCPHGAPIPPGPCCGDVRFDVATPELTRTRND
;
A
#
# COMPACT_ATOMS: atom_id res chain seq x y z
N SER A 1 17.78 -3.73 6.22
CA SER A 1 18.90 -3.61 5.26
C SER A 1 18.48 -2.70 4.10
N ARG A 2 19.44 -2.18 3.31
CA ARG A 2 19.11 -1.39 2.10
C ARG A 2 18.25 -2.17 1.11
N ALA A 3 18.54 -3.46 0.91
CA ALA A 3 17.76 -4.35 0.05
C ALA A 3 16.29 -4.46 0.49
N ALA A 4 16.02 -4.65 1.79
CA ALA A 4 14.65 -4.74 2.28
C ALA A 4 13.84 -3.44 2.05
N SER A 5 14.50 -2.28 2.10
CA SER A 5 13.87 -0.99 1.82
C SER A 5 13.48 -0.84 0.35
N ILE A 6 14.38 -1.24 -0.56
CA ILE A 6 14.12 -1.24 -2.01
C ILE A 6 12.92 -2.16 -2.31
N ILE A 7 12.97 -3.42 -1.85
CA ILE A 7 11.88 -4.39 -2.03
C ILE A 7 10.55 -3.89 -1.45
N ARG A 8 10.57 -3.23 -0.28
CA ARG A 8 9.37 -2.64 0.31
C ARG A 8 8.77 -1.55 -0.59
N ARG A 9 9.60 -0.69 -1.16
CA ARG A 9 9.14 0.38 -2.07
C ARG A 9 8.58 -0.20 -3.36
N HIS A 10 9.26 -1.18 -3.97
CA HIS A 10 8.76 -1.87 -5.16
C HIS A 10 7.35 -2.40 -4.93
N ARG A 11 7.18 -3.20 -3.88
CA ARG A 11 5.93 -3.88 -3.61
C ARG A 11 4.79 -2.95 -3.20
N LEU A 12 5.10 -1.84 -2.54
CA LEU A 12 4.12 -0.78 -2.28
C LEU A 12 3.77 0.02 -3.53
N ALA A 13 4.72 0.21 -4.45
CA ALA A 13 4.46 0.82 -5.75
C ALA A 13 3.55 -0.07 -6.60
N GLU A 14 3.80 -1.38 -6.67
CA GLU A 14 2.91 -2.35 -7.31
C GLU A 14 1.48 -2.23 -6.78
N ARG A 15 1.32 -2.23 -5.44
CA ARG A 15 0.00 -2.06 -4.80
C ARG A 15 -0.65 -0.71 -5.14
N LEU A 16 0.10 0.38 -5.17
CA LEU A 16 -0.43 1.69 -5.52
C LEU A 16 -0.96 1.71 -6.97
N PHE A 17 -0.16 1.20 -7.91
CA PHE A 17 -0.53 1.16 -9.34
C PHE A 17 -1.74 0.26 -9.59
N THR A 18 -1.81 -0.89 -8.93
CA THR A 18 -2.95 -1.80 -9.05
C THR A 18 -4.19 -1.27 -8.31
N ASP A 19 -4.10 -1.04 -7.01
CA ASP A 19 -5.28 -0.81 -6.15
C ASP A 19 -5.90 0.58 -6.34
N SER A 20 -5.06 1.60 -6.59
CA SER A 20 -5.50 3.00 -6.58
C SER A 20 -5.58 3.62 -7.98
N LEU A 21 -4.74 3.14 -8.90
CA LEU A 21 -4.67 3.66 -10.28
C LEU A 21 -5.28 2.70 -11.30
N ALA A 22 -5.78 1.53 -10.85
CA ALA A 22 -6.49 0.54 -11.66
C ALA A 22 -5.72 0.15 -12.94
N MET A 23 -4.39 -0.01 -12.82
CA MET A 23 -3.58 -0.54 -13.91
C MET A 23 -3.73 -2.06 -13.98
N ASP A 24 -3.94 -2.60 -15.18
CA ASP A 24 -4.15 -4.04 -15.39
C ASP A 24 -2.94 -4.75 -16.02
N SER A 25 -2.04 -4.01 -16.67
CA SER A 25 -0.86 -4.59 -17.32
C SER A 25 0.23 -4.89 -16.28
N GLU A 26 0.39 -6.15 -15.92
CA GLU A 26 1.45 -6.63 -15.00
C GLU A 26 2.85 -6.16 -15.45
N SER A 27 3.13 -6.25 -16.75
CA SER A 27 4.41 -5.82 -17.32
C SER A 27 4.65 -4.31 -17.20
N GLU A 28 3.60 -3.49 -17.25
CA GLU A 28 3.71 -2.05 -17.10
C GLU A 28 3.86 -1.67 -15.63
N ILE A 29 3.06 -2.30 -14.75
CA ILE A 29 3.17 -2.13 -13.30
C ILE A 29 4.59 -2.42 -12.83
N GLU A 30 5.18 -3.55 -13.23
CA GLU A 30 6.54 -3.93 -12.86
C GLU A 30 7.57 -2.88 -13.32
N GLN A 31 7.45 -2.42 -14.57
CA GLN A 31 8.35 -1.40 -15.12
C GLN A 31 8.24 -0.06 -14.39
N GLN A 32 7.02 0.35 -14.02
CA GLN A 32 6.81 1.59 -13.27
C GLN A 32 7.26 1.44 -11.82
N ALA A 33 6.96 0.32 -11.17
CA ALA A 33 7.38 0.03 -9.79
C ALA A 33 8.91 0.03 -9.64
N CYS A 34 9.62 -0.60 -10.59
CA CYS A 34 11.10 -0.62 -10.64
C CYS A 34 11.71 0.79 -10.75
N LYS A 35 11.07 1.72 -11.46
CA LYS A 35 11.52 3.13 -11.48
C LYS A 35 11.14 3.86 -10.20
N PHE A 36 9.92 3.62 -9.72
CA PHE A 36 9.34 4.32 -8.59
C PHE A 36 10.06 4.00 -7.27
N GLU A 37 10.55 2.77 -7.10
CA GLU A 37 11.28 2.35 -5.90
C GLU A 37 12.58 3.13 -5.63
N HIS A 38 13.17 3.71 -6.68
CA HIS A 38 14.40 4.50 -6.58
C HIS A 38 14.14 5.97 -6.25
N ILE A 39 12.95 6.49 -6.54
CA ILE A 39 12.60 7.89 -6.26
C ILE A 39 11.83 8.05 -4.94
N LEU A 40 11.20 6.98 -4.45
CA LEU A 40 10.46 7.02 -3.20
C LEU A 40 11.37 7.25 -1.99
N SER A 41 11.13 8.36 -1.28
CA SER A 41 11.73 8.62 0.03
C SER A 41 11.15 7.69 1.10
N PRO A 42 11.87 7.44 2.21
CA PRO A 42 11.33 6.66 3.32
C PRO A 42 10.00 7.18 3.86
N GLY A 43 9.87 8.50 4.04
CA GLY A 43 8.64 9.12 4.54
C GLY A 43 7.46 8.96 3.59
N ALA A 44 7.67 9.14 2.27
CA ALA A 44 6.64 8.91 1.26
C ALA A 44 6.22 7.42 1.22
N THR A 45 7.17 6.50 1.33
CA THR A 45 6.93 5.06 1.38
C THR A 45 5.99 4.69 2.53
N ASP A 46 6.21 5.26 3.71
CA ASP A 46 5.36 5.00 4.88
C ASP A 46 3.96 5.61 4.73
N LYS A 47 3.83 6.79 4.11
CA LYS A 47 2.51 7.37 3.80
C LYS A 47 1.73 6.54 2.79
N ILE A 48 2.39 5.99 1.76
CA ILE A 48 1.77 5.06 0.81
C ILE A 48 1.32 3.80 1.55
N CYS A 49 2.17 3.22 2.42
CA CYS A 49 1.82 2.03 3.18
C CYS A 49 0.57 2.25 4.05
N SER A 50 0.47 3.39 4.76
CA SER A 50 -0.72 3.74 5.55
C SER A 50 -1.94 4.01 4.68
N PHE A 51 -1.78 4.73 3.56
CA PHE A 51 -2.86 5.01 2.62
C PHE A 51 -3.49 3.72 2.06
N LEU A 52 -2.66 2.71 1.78
CA LEU A 52 -3.09 1.39 1.30
C LEU A 52 -3.59 0.46 2.42
N GLY A 53 -3.73 0.93 3.68
CA GLY A 53 -4.22 0.12 4.79
C GLY A 53 -3.24 -0.95 5.29
N HIS A 54 -1.94 -0.68 5.19
CA HIS A 54 -0.87 -1.60 5.61
C HIS A 54 -0.92 -3.00 4.94
N PRO A 55 -0.87 -3.07 3.59
CA PRO A 55 -0.94 -4.34 2.88
C PRO A 55 0.24 -5.23 3.27
N ARG A 56 0.00 -6.54 3.37
CA ARG A 56 1.01 -7.53 3.80
C ARG A 56 1.68 -8.24 2.64
N THR A 57 1.09 -8.21 1.45
CA THR A 57 1.59 -8.83 0.23
C THR A 57 1.42 -7.89 -0.95
N CYS A 58 2.28 -8.03 -1.96
CA CYS A 58 2.10 -7.37 -3.23
C CYS A 58 1.05 -8.11 -4.10
N PRO A 59 0.65 -7.58 -5.28
CA PRO A 59 -0.29 -8.25 -6.18
C PRO A 59 0.16 -9.67 -6.59
N HIS A 60 1.48 -9.92 -6.65
CA HIS A 60 2.09 -11.21 -6.98
C HIS A 60 2.18 -12.17 -5.78
N GLY A 61 1.64 -11.82 -4.61
CA GLY A 61 1.62 -12.66 -3.41
C GLY A 61 2.89 -12.62 -2.55
N ALA A 62 3.94 -11.91 -2.96
CA ALA A 62 5.19 -11.82 -2.18
C ALA A 62 5.04 -10.86 -0.98
N PRO A 63 5.67 -11.15 0.18
CA PRO A 63 5.44 -10.39 1.41
C PRO A 63 6.03 -8.98 1.34
N ILE A 64 5.31 -7.96 1.82
CA ILE A 64 5.86 -6.60 1.91
C ILE A 64 6.68 -6.50 3.21
N PRO A 65 8.00 -6.19 3.16
CA PRO A 65 8.76 -5.96 4.38
C PRO A 65 8.13 -4.83 5.20
N PRO A 66 7.92 -5.01 6.52
CA PRO A 66 7.29 -3.99 7.36
C PRO A 66 8.21 -2.75 7.50
N GLY A 67 7.59 -1.60 7.76
CA GLY A 67 8.28 -0.34 8.04
C GLY A 67 7.77 0.28 9.34
N PRO A 68 8.32 1.44 9.75
CA PRO A 68 7.97 2.10 11.01
C PRO A 68 6.46 2.36 11.18
N CYS A 69 5.76 2.66 10.08
CA CYS A 69 4.31 2.88 10.10
C CYS A 69 3.48 1.62 10.41
N CYS A 70 4.06 0.42 10.34
CA CYS A 70 3.37 -0.84 10.56
C CYS A 70 3.27 -1.26 12.05
N GLY A 71 3.69 -0.40 12.99
CA GLY A 71 3.47 -0.63 14.43
C GLY A 71 1.98 -0.72 14.79
N ASP A 72 1.66 -1.19 15.99
CA ASP A 72 0.33 -1.63 16.46
C ASP A 72 -0.85 -0.76 16.01
N VAL A 73 -1.28 -0.97 14.77
CA VAL A 73 -2.57 -0.56 14.27
C VAL A 73 -3.59 -1.50 14.91
N ARG A 74 -4.09 -1.10 16.07
CA ARG A 74 -5.39 -1.58 16.52
C ARG A 74 -6.37 -1.20 15.42
N PHE A 75 -6.80 -2.21 14.65
CA PHE A 75 -7.86 -2.06 13.68
C PHE A 75 -9.15 -1.79 14.46
N ASP A 76 -9.39 -0.53 14.82
CA ASP A 76 -10.75 -0.09 15.11
C ASP A 76 -11.47 -0.09 13.76
N VAL A 77 -12.06 -1.23 13.44
CA VAL A 77 -12.95 -1.40 12.31
C VAL A 77 -14.16 -0.51 12.59
N ALA A 78 -14.08 0.74 12.13
CA ALA A 78 -15.25 1.59 11.98
C ALA A 78 -16.12 0.96 10.88
N THR A 79 -17.01 0.07 11.31
CA THR A 79 -18.22 -0.27 10.56
C THR A 79 -19.02 1.03 10.43
N PRO A 80 -19.37 1.49 9.22
CA PRO A 80 -20.37 2.53 9.10
C PRO A 80 -21.73 1.86 9.28
N GLU A 81 -22.12 1.62 10.53
CA GLU A 81 -23.52 1.41 10.89
C GLU A 81 -24.07 2.75 11.38
N LEU A 82 -24.79 3.46 10.50
CA LEU A 82 -25.74 4.49 10.92
C LEU A 82 -27.01 4.41 10.07
N THR A 83 -27.86 3.47 10.48
CA THR A 83 -29.25 3.70 10.88
C THR A 83 -29.96 4.94 10.33
N ARG A 84 -30.92 4.68 9.44
CA ARG A 84 -32.32 5.17 9.46
C ARG A 84 -32.68 6.13 10.60
N THR A 85 -32.99 7.39 10.26
CA THR A 85 -34.15 8.11 10.82
C THR A 85 -34.65 9.21 9.86
N ARG A 86 -35.96 9.10 9.59
CA ARG A 86 -36.99 10.15 9.35
C ARG A 86 -36.69 11.33 8.42
N ASN A 87 -37.57 11.50 7.44
CA ASN A 87 -38.24 12.78 7.27
C ASN A 87 -39.74 12.55 7.19
N ASP A 88 -40.44 13.31 8.04
CA ASP A 88 -41.87 13.55 8.05
C ASP A 88 -42.29 14.42 6.86
#